data_AF-A0A832WW66-F1
#
_entry.id   AF-A0A832WW66-F1
#
_cell.length_a   1.000
_cell.length_b   1.000
_cell.length_c   1.000
_cell.angle_alpha   90.00
_cell.angle_beta   90.00
_cell.angle_gamma   90.00
#
_symmetry.space_group_name_H-M   'P 1'
#
loop_
_entity.id
_entity.type
_entity.pdbx_description
1 polymer ?
#
loop_
_entity_poly.entity_id
_entity_poly.type
_entity_poly.pdbx_seq_one_letter_code
_entity_poly.pdbx_strand_id
1 'polypeptide(L)'
;MKRVSVRLTPEADEAYEYLISKASDSKQEETILNAFHQKIELIKSDVHYGNPVAKRLIPSEYKTKYGVKNLFRVELSSFWRTLYTLTAGNSGVETLVIVIDIIDHKKYDKVFGYKK
;
A
#
# COMPACT_ATOMS: atom_id res chain seq x y z
N MET A 1 -20.83 -12.02 -5.39
CA MET A 1 -19.93 -10.86 -5.20
C MET A 1 -18.64 -11.37 -4.57
N LYS A 2 -17.46 -11.13 -5.17
CA LYS A 2 -16.18 -11.52 -4.54
C LYS A 2 -15.99 -10.65 -3.30
N ARG A 3 -15.76 -11.25 -2.13
CA ARG A 3 -15.48 -10.49 -0.90
C ARG A 3 -14.04 -10.02 -0.94
N VAL A 4 -13.81 -8.73 -0.70
CA VAL A 4 -12.47 -8.14 -0.63
C VAL A 4 -12.29 -7.57 0.77
N SER A 5 -11.23 -8.03 1.45
CA SER A 5 -10.82 -7.51 2.75
C SER A 5 -9.50 -6.79 2.63
N VAL A 6 -9.33 -5.71 3.39
CA VAL A 6 -8.08 -4.92 3.41
C VAL A 6 -7.47 -5.04 4.80
N ARG A 7 -6.17 -5.30 4.86
CA ARG A 7 -5.37 -5.31 6.10
C ARG A 7 -4.11 -4.50 5.90
N LEU A 8 -3.61 -3.90 6.97
CA LEU A 8 -2.37 -3.15 6.99
C LEU A 8 -1.31 -4.00 7.72
N THR A 9 -0.07 -3.96 7.22
CA THR A 9 1.10 -4.38 8.00
C THR A 9 1.36 -3.37 9.13
N PRO A 10 2.17 -3.72 10.13
CA PRO A 10 2.54 -2.77 11.19
C PRO A 10 3.11 -1.44 10.67
N GLU A 11 3.92 -1.43 9.62
CA GLU A 11 4.49 -0.20 9.05
C GLU A 11 3.46 0.63 8.31
N ALA A 12 2.56 -0.03 7.57
CA ALA A 12 1.46 0.65 6.91
C ALA A 12 0.49 1.26 7.93
N ASP A 13 0.23 0.54 9.03
CA ASP A 13 -0.63 1.01 10.13
C ASP A 13 0.00 2.20 10.85
N GLU A 14 1.29 2.15 11.18
CA GLU A 14 2.02 3.28 11.76
C GLU A 14 1.95 4.53 10.87
N ALA A 15 2.16 4.37 9.56
CA ALA A 15 2.06 5.47 8.61
C ALA A 15 0.62 5.99 8.47
N TYR A 16 -0.37 5.12 8.53
CA TYR A 16 -1.78 5.47 8.48
C TYR A 16 -2.21 6.28 9.72
N GLU A 17 -1.84 5.81 10.91
CA GLU A 17 -2.09 6.50 12.19
C GLU A 17 -1.38 7.86 12.23
N TYR A 18 -0.14 7.93 11.73
CA TYR A 18 0.55 9.22 11.55
C TYR A 18 -0.27 10.19 10.69
N LEU A 19 -0.75 9.75 9.52
CA LEU A 19 -1.54 10.59 8.62
C LEU A 19 -2.85 11.04 9.27
N ILE A 20 -3.55 10.16 9.99
CA ILE A 20 -4.75 10.50 10.76
C ILE A 20 -4.42 11.58 11.80
N SER A 21 -3.38 11.37 12.60
CA SER A 21 -3.01 12.28 13.69
C SER A 21 -2.63 13.69 13.21
N LYS A 22 -2.22 13.83 11.94
CA LYS A 22 -1.77 15.10 11.35
C LYS A 22 -2.78 15.73 10.40
N ALA A 23 -3.83 15.01 10.00
CA ALA A 23 -4.80 15.50 9.03
C ALA A 23 -5.58 16.75 9.52
N SER A 24 -5.77 16.92 10.83
CA SER A 24 -6.42 18.14 11.36
C SER A 24 -5.55 19.39 11.27
N ASP A 25 -4.23 19.22 11.32
CA ASP A 25 -3.28 20.31 11.50
C ASP A 25 -2.51 20.65 10.22
N SER A 26 -2.56 19.76 9.22
CA SER A 26 -1.85 19.95 7.97
C SER A 26 -2.65 19.49 6.76
N LYS A 27 -2.83 20.44 5.84
CA LYS A 27 -3.56 20.20 4.58
C LYS A 27 -2.89 19.14 3.72
N GLN A 28 -1.57 19.02 3.80
CA GLN A 28 -0.82 18.05 3.02
C GLN A 28 -1.14 16.62 3.47
N GLU A 29 -1.04 16.32 4.77
CA GLU A 29 -1.34 15.02 5.35
C GLU A 29 -2.81 14.65 5.18
N GLU A 30 -3.73 15.62 5.36
CA GLU A 30 -5.15 15.43 5.04
C GLU A 30 -5.37 14.98 3.59
N THR A 31 -4.67 15.64 2.65
CA THR A 31 -4.78 15.34 1.21
C THR A 31 -4.20 13.97 0.86
N ILE A 32 -3.13 13.53 1.54
CA ILE A 32 -2.55 12.20 1.38
C ILE A 32 -3.50 11.14 1.94
N LEU A 33 -4.07 11.37 3.13
CA LEU A 33 -5.01 10.47 3.78
C LEU A 33 -6.27 10.26 2.94
N ASN A 34 -6.87 11.35 2.45
CA ASN A 34 -8.03 11.30 1.57
C ASN A 34 -7.72 10.56 0.26
N ALA A 35 -6.53 10.78 -0.32
CA ALA A 35 -6.09 10.03 -1.49
C ALA A 35 -5.97 8.53 -1.17
N PHE A 36 -5.39 8.17 -0.03
CA PHE A 36 -5.29 6.77 0.39
C PHE A 36 -6.67 6.11 0.53
N HIS A 37 -7.63 6.74 1.21
CA HIS A 37 -9.00 6.22 1.32
C HIS A 37 -9.65 6.04 -0.04
N GLN A 38 -9.51 7.03 -0.94
CA GLN A 38 -10.02 6.91 -2.31
C GLN A 38 -9.39 5.73 -3.06
N LYS A 39 -8.07 5.54 -2.96
CA LYS A 39 -7.38 4.44 -3.63
C LYS A 39 -7.76 3.08 -3.06
N ILE A 40 -8.02 2.97 -1.76
CA ILE A 40 -8.53 1.73 -1.15
C ILE A 40 -9.89 1.33 -1.73
N GLU A 41 -10.81 2.27 -1.94
CA GLU A 41 -12.09 1.96 -2.57
C GLU A 41 -11.93 1.51 -4.03
N LEU A 42 -10.99 2.10 -4.78
CA LEU A 42 -10.66 1.64 -6.13
C LEU A 42 -10.07 0.22 -6.12
N ILE A 43 -9.17 -0.09 -5.18
CA ILE A 43 -8.58 -1.43 -5.03
C ILE A 43 -9.64 -2.48 -4.62
N LYS A 44 -10.62 -2.09 -3.79
CA LYS A 44 -11.75 -2.97 -3.44
C LYS A 44 -12.63 -3.28 -4.66
N SER A 45 -12.80 -2.31 -5.56
CA SER A 45 -13.57 -2.49 -6.81
C SER A 45 -12.80 -3.31 -7.85
N ASP A 46 -11.50 -3.06 -7.99
CA ASP A 46 -10.58 -3.82 -8.84
C ASP A 46 -9.27 -4.10 -8.08
N VAL A 47 -9.12 -5.36 -7.65
CA VAL A 47 -7.96 -5.79 -6.86
C VAL A 47 -6.63 -5.69 -7.60
N HIS A 48 -6.65 -5.58 -8.94
CA HIS A 48 -5.45 -5.40 -9.76
C HIS A 48 -5.15 -3.92 -10.06
N TYR A 49 -5.88 -2.98 -9.44
CA TYR A 49 -5.70 -1.55 -9.63
C TYR A 49 -4.29 -1.07 -9.25
N GLY A 50 -3.64 -0.35 -10.16
CA GLY A 50 -2.31 0.23 -9.95
C GLY A 50 -1.27 -0.36 -10.87
N ASN A 51 0.01 -0.14 -10.55
CA ASN A 51 1.10 -0.65 -11.36
C ASN A 51 1.69 -1.92 -10.73
N PRO A 52 1.65 -3.08 -11.41
CA PRO A 52 2.32 -4.27 -10.92
C PRO A 52 3.84 -4.06 -10.96
N VAL A 53 4.50 -4.42 -9.86
CA VAL A 53 5.97 -4.40 -9.74
C VAL A 53 6.49 -5.75 -10.23
N ALA A 54 7.46 -5.71 -11.16
CA ALA A 54 8.10 -6.93 -11.65
C ALA A 54 8.71 -7.74 -10.49
N LYS A 55 8.53 -9.06 -10.46
CA LYS A 55 8.95 -9.94 -9.34
C LYS A 55 10.42 -9.78 -8.93
N ARG A 56 11.30 -9.51 -9.90
CA ARG A 56 12.73 -9.26 -9.68
C ARG A 56 13.01 -7.95 -8.93
N LEU A 57 12.11 -6.98 -9.03
CA LEU A 57 12.21 -5.65 -8.40
C LEU A 57 11.50 -5.59 -7.04
N ILE A 58 10.77 -6.63 -6.64
CA ILE A 58 10.14 -6.67 -5.31
C ILE A 58 11.25 -6.72 -4.25
N PRO A 59 11.30 -5.75 -3.31
CA PRO A 59 12.28 -5.68 -2.25
C PRO A 59 12.38 -7.00 -1.46
N SER A 60 13.60 -7.39 -1.11
CA SER A 60 13.86 -8.64 -0.38
C SER A 60 13.22 -8.63 1.01
N GLU A 61 13.21 -7.49 1.68
CA GLU A 61 12.59 -7.32 3.00
C GLU A 61 11.11 -7.71 3.00
N TYR A 62 10.33 -7.25 2.01
CA TYR A 62 8.91 -7.61 1.89
C TYR A 62 8.70 -9.10 1.61
N LYS A 63 9.60 -9.73 0.86
CA LYS A 63 9.56 -11.19 0.62
C LYS A 63 9.82 -11.95 1.91
N THR A 64 10.84 -11.56 2.66
CA THR A 64 11.26 -12.27 3.87
C THR A 64 10.29 -12.05 5.02
N LYS A 65 9.83 -10.81 5.23
CA LYS A 65 8.98 -10.43 6.37
C LYS A 65 7.52 -10.83 6.17
N TYR A 66 7.01 -10.69 4.96
CA TYR A 66 5.57 -10.83 4.66
C TYR A 66 5.26 -11.91 3.62
N GLY A 67 6.26 -12.61 3.09
CA GLY A 67 6.04 -13.66 2.08
C GLY A 67 5.49 -13.12 0.76
N VAL A 68 5.76 -11.84 0.44
CA VAL A 68 5.21 -11.15 -0.74
C VAL A 68 5.63 -11.84 -2.05
N LYS A 69 4.64 -12.28 -2.85
CA LYS A 69 4.85 -12.94 -4.16
C LYS A 69 4.46 -12.07 -5.35
N ASN A 70 3.61 -11.07 -5.11
CA ASN A 70 3.17 -10.06 -6.07
C ASN A 70 3.13 -8.72 -5.32
N LEU A 71 3.39 -7.62 -6.01
CA LEU A 71 3.39 -6.30 -5.39
C LEU A 71 2.83 -5.30 -6.37
N PHE A 72 1.93 -4.46 -5.90
CA PHE A 72 1.32 -3.38 -6.66
C PHE A 72 1.74 -2.07 -6.03
N ARG A 73 1.95 -1.07 -6.90
CA ARG A 73 2.26 0.30 -6.51
C ARG A 73 1.13 1.20 -6.98
N VAL A 74 0.63 2.02 -6.06
CA VAL A 74 -0.36 3.04 -6.36
C VAL A 74 0.16 4.38 -5.87
N GLU A 75 0.08 5.39 -6.75
CA GLU A 75 0.45 6.76 -6.41
C GLU A 75 -0.64 7.43 -5.57
N LEU A 76 -0.18 8.17 -4.57
CA LEU A 76 -0.97 9.05 -3.73
C LEU A 76 -0.53 10.50 -3.98
N SER A 77 -1.22 11.44 -3.34
CA SER A 77 -0.85 12.86 -3.36
C SER A 77 0.56 13.09 -2.82
N SER A 78 1.16 14.22 -3.18
CA SER A 78 2.46 14.67 -2.63
C SER A 78 3.62 13.68 -2.81
N PHE A 79 3.60 12.91 -3.91
CA PHE A 79 4.59 11.87 -4.22
C PHE A 79 4.67 10.73 -3.21
N TRP A 80 3.61 10.52 -2.42
CA TRP A 80 3.46 9.33 -1.60
C TRP A 80 2.96 8.16 -2.44
N ARG A 81 3.19 6.95 -1.94
CA ARG A 81 2.80 5.70 -2.59
C ARG A 81 2.24 4.75 -1.55
N THR A 82 1.20 4.03 -1.91
CA THR A 82 0.80 2.83 -1.19
C THR A 82 1.25 1.60 -1.98
N LEU A 83 1.82 0.63 -1.26
CA LEU A 83 2.25 -0.64 -1.79
C LEU A 83 1.37 -1.72 -1.20
N TYR A 84 0.87 -2.63 -2.03
CA TYR A 84 0.03 -3.73 -1.54
C TYR A 84 0.28 -5.04 -2.28
N THR A 85 -0.03 -6.14 -1.62
CA THR A 85 0.00 -7.50 -2.18
C THR A 85 -1.39 -8.12 -2.11
N LEU A 86 -1.66 -9.02 -3.05
CA LEU A 86 -2.85 -9.86 -3.06
C LEU A 86 -2.51 -11.25 -2.53
N THR A 87 -3.38 -11.80 -1.70
CA THR A 87 -3.36 -13.21 -1.30
C THR A 87 -4.77 -13.78 -1.19
N ALA A 88 -4.89 -15.10 -1.15
CA ALA A 88 -6.16 -15.77 -0.89
C ALA A 88 -6.57 -15.54 0.57
N GLY A 89 -7.82 -15.16 0.80
CA GLY A 89 -8.42 -15.13 2.13
C GLY A 89 -8.75 -16.55 2.64
N ASN A 90 -9.15 -16.64 3.91
CA ASN A 90 -9.32 -17.92 4.62
C ASN A 90 -10.35 -18.89 3.98
N SER A 91 -11.32 -18.36 3.22
CA SER A 91 -12.42 -19.14 2.64
C SER A 91 -12.25 -19.48 1.17
N GLY A 92 -11.12 -19.14 0.52
CA GLY A 92 -10.85 -19.39 -0.90
C GLY A 92 -11.67 -18.56 -1.90
N VAL A 93 -12.79 -17.96 -1.46
CA VAL A 93 -13.66 -17.07 -2.26
C VAL A 93 -13.37 -15.58 -1.99
N GLU A 94 -12.56 -15.30 -0.97
CA GLU A 94 -12.17 -13.96 -0.53
C GLU A 94 -10.80 -13.57 -1.10
N THR A 95 -10.69 -12.37 -1.63
CA THR A 95 -9.39 -11.77 -1.96
C THR A 95 -8.95 -10.88 -0.81
N LEU A 96 -7.78 -11.18 -0.24
CA LEU A 96 -7.18 -10.37 0.81
C LEU A 96 -6.16 -9.40 0.19
N VAL A 97 -6.41 -8.11 0.35
CA VAL A 97 -5.51 -7.02 0.03
C VAL A 97 -4.72 -6.70 1.29
N ILE A 98 -3.39 -6.82 1.24
CA ILE A 98 -2.52 -6.46 2.34
C ILE A 98 -1.72 -5.24 1.90
N VAL A 99 -1.98 -4.10 2.52
CA VAL A 99 -1.17 -2.89 2.37
C VAL A 99 0.13 -3.12 3.13
N ILE A 100 1.23 -3.15 2.39
CA ILE A 100 2.58 -3.38 2.89
C ILE A 100 3.21 -2.09 3.42
N ASP A 101 2.95 -0.97 2.76
CA ASP A 101 3.54 0.31 3.11
C ASP A 101 2.71 1.50 2.60
N ILE A 102 2.77 2.61 3.33
CA ILE A 102 2.29 3.93 2.93
C ILE A 102 3.45 4.90 3.13
N ILE A 103 4.16 5.24 2.05
CA ILE A 103 5.49 5.86 2.15
C ILE A 103 5.67 7.03 1.21
N ASP A 104 6.47 8.00 1.64
CA ASP A 104 6.91 9.12 0.81
C ASP A 104 7.93 8.68 -0.26
N HIS A 105 8.28 9.60 -1.16
CA HIS A 105 9.25 9.33 -2.22
C HIS A 105 10.65 8.97 -1.69
N LYS A 106 11.09 9.53 -0.55
CA LYS A 106 12.45 9.28 -0.01
C LYS A 106 12.56 7.85 0.52
N LYS A 107 11.58 7.42 1.31
CA LYS A 107 11.49 6.05 1.82
C LYS A 107 11.31 5.08 0.67
N TYR A 108 10.47 5.41 -0.32
CA TYR A 108 10.29 4.59 -1.52
C TYR A 108 11.60 4.35 -2.26
N ASP A 109 12.37 5.41 -2.54
CA ASP A 109 13.67 5.28 -3.21
C ASP A 109 14.62 4.37 -2.42
N LYS A 110 14.65 4.51 -1.09
CA LYS A 110 15.47 3.67 -0.20
C LYS A 110 15.08 2.20 -0.26
N VAL A 111 13.78 1.89 -0.13
CA VAL A 111 13.27 0.51 -0.16
C VAL A 111 13.56 -0.15 -1.50
N PHE A 112 13.41 0.59 -2.60
CA PHE A 112 13.65 0.07 -3.96
C PHE A 112 15.11 0.17 -4.42
N GLY A 113 16.00 0.72 -3.59
CA GLY A 113 17.42 0.87 -3.90
C GLY A 113 17.71 1.84 -5.05
N TYR A 114 16.81 2.79 -5.30
CA TYR A 114 17.03 3.84 -6.29
C TYR A 114 18.05 4.86 -5.76
N LYS A 115 19.06 5.13 -6.58
CA LYS A 115 20.04 6.18 -6.31
C LYS A 115 19.51 7.48 -6.91
N LYS A 116 19.51 8.55 -6.10
CA LYS A 116 19.32 9.92 -6.59
C LYS A 116 20.58 10.40 -7.30
#